data_AF-A0AAV4VG54-F1
#
_entry.id   AF-A0AAV4VG54-F1
#
_cell.length_a   1.000
_cell.length_b   1.000
_cell.length_c   1.000
_cell.angle_alpha   90.00
_cell.angle_beta   90.00
_cell.angle_gamma   90.00
#
_symmetry.space_group_name_H-M   'P 1'
#
loop_
_entity.id
_entity.type
_entity.pdbx_description
1 polymer ?
#
loop_
_entity_poly.entity_id
_entity_poly.type
_entity_poly.pdbx_seq_one_letter_code
_entity_poly.pdbx_strand_id
1 'polypeptide(L)'
;MSPYNCVAVFLTAWRIERLGILDRCYRYMVVHFEEVVQCCSDFGELPLEALQKFLEQKSLNISGERTVWSAIVKWTEFGPHERVHLVPELLKWMNLRTWMRHWWKKFCRTLQ
;
A
#
# COMPACT_ATOMS: atom_id res chain seq x y z
N MET A 1 7.84 15.31 -6.98
CA MET A 1 8.02 13.91 -6.53
C MET A 1 7.73 13.00 -7.70
N SER A 2 8.32 11.81 -7.73
CA SER A 2 8.01 10.75 -8.69
C SER A 2 7.59 9.49 -7.94
N PRO A 3 6.99 8.49 -8.61
CA PRO A 3 6.61 7.24 -7.95
C PRO A 3 7.81 6.51 -7.33
N TYR A 4 9.02 6.71 -7.87
CA TYR A 4 10.24 6.03 -7.43
C TYR A 4 10.83 6.56 -6.12
N ASN A 5 10.66 7.85 -5.81
CA ASN A 5 11.32 8.50 -4.66
C ASN A 5 10.36 9.13 -3.65
N CYS A 6 9.05 9.11 -3.90
CA CYS A 6 8.08 9.76 -3.02
C CYS A 6 8.08 9.19 -1.60
N VAL A 7 8.33 7.89 -1.42
CA VAL A 7 8.41 7.25 -0.08
C VAL A 7 9.61 7.77 0.70
N ALA A 8 10.79 7.86 0.10
CA ALA A 8 11.97 8.41 0.77
C ALA A 8 11.75 9.88 1.20
N VAL A 9 11.12 10.70 0.35
CA VAL A 9 10.78 12.09 0.68
C VAL A 9 9.73 12.15 1.80
N PHE A 10 8.71 11.30 1.76
CA PHE A 10 7.70 11.18 2.80
C PHE A 10 8.33 10.80 4.15
N LEU A 11 9.16 9.76 4.18
CA LEU A 11 9.84 9.29 5.40
C LEU A 11 10.77 10.34 5.97
N THR A 12 11.49 11.07 5.11
CA THR A 12 12.31 12.20 5.54
C THR A 12 11.44 13.23 6.23
N ALA A 13 10.37 13.69 5.57
CA ALA A 13 9.45 14.69 6.12
C ALA A 13 8.75 14.23 7.41
N TRP A 14 8.43 12.92 7.51
CA TRP A 14 7.85 12.29 8.68
C TRP A 14 8.80 12.33 9.88
N ARG A 15 10.07 11.95 9.69
CA ARG A 15 11.08 11.93 10.75
C ARG A 15 11.41 13.32 11.31
N ILE A 16 11.34 14.36 10.47
CA ILE A 16 11.60 15.75 10.88
C ILE A 16 10.32 16.54 11.19
N GLU A 17 9.17 15.87 11.23
CA GLU A 17 7.85 16.44 11.58
C GLU A 17 7.45 17.67 10.75
N ARG A 18 7.86 17.73 9.47
CA ARG A 18 7.54 18.86 8.59
C ARG A 18 6.20 18.65 7.91
N LEU A 19 5.13 18.96 8.65
CA LEU A 19 3.72 18.73 8.27
C LEU A 19 3.36 19.24 6.86
N GLY A 20 3.81 20.44 6.47
CA GLY A 20 3.50 20.99 5.14
C GLY A 20 4.14 20.23 3.97
N ILE A 21 5.26 19.53 4.18
CA ILE A 21 5.85 18.63 3.17
C ILE A 21 5.12 17.29 3.23
N LEU A 22 4.87 16.78 4.44
CA LEU A 22 4.20 15.51 4.66
C LEU A 22 2.82 15.44 4.01
N ASP A 23 2.02 16.49 4.13
CA ASP A 23 0.70 16.58 3.48
C ASP A 23 0.81 16.58 1.94
N ARG A 24 1.81 17.26 1.36
CA ARG A 24 2.06 17.19 -0.09
C ARG A 24 2.50 15.79 -0.53
N CYS A 25 3.39 15.15 0.22
CA CYS A 25 3.81 13.77 -0.03
C CYS A 25 2.63 12.81 0.04
N TYR A 26 1.81 12.94 1.09
CA TYR A 26 0.64 12.12 1.32
C TYR A 26 -0.35 12.22 0.16
N ARG A 27 -0.75 13.44 -0.24
CA ARG A 27 -1.66 13.64 -1.38
C ARG A 27 -1.10 13.05 -2.68
N TYR A 28 0.19 13.24 -2.94
CA TYR A 28 0.83 12.67 -4.12
C TYR A 28 0.76 11.13 -4.11
N MET A 29 1.12 10.52 -2.98
CA MET A 29 1.10 9.07 -2.82
C MET A 29 -0.33 8.49 -2.88
N VAL A 30 -1.35 9.21 -2.41
CA VAL A 30 -2.75 8.79 -2.55
C VAL A 30 -3.20 8.77 -4.02
N VAL A 31 -2.80 9.78 -4.79
CA VAL A 31 -3.16 9.92 -6.22
C VAL A 31 -2.42 8.90 -7.09
N HIS A 32 -1.18 8.59 -6.76
CA HIS A 32 -0.32 7.68 -7.54
C HIS A 32 -0.10 6.33 -6.85
N PHE A 33 -0.98 5.95 -5.91
CA PHE A 33 -0.72 4.84 -4.99
C PHE A 33 -0.34 3.54 -5.70
N GLU A 34 -1.07 3.20 -6.77
CA GLU A 34 -0.79 1.99 -7.55
C GLU A 34 0.60 2.01 -8.20
N GLU A 35 0.99 3.12 -8.83
CA GLU A 35 2.33 3.28 -9.41
C GLU A 35 3.42 3.24 -8.34
N VAL A 36 3.17 3.84 -7.17
CA VAL A 36 4.12 3.83 -6.05
C VAL A 36 4.34 2.43 -5.52
N VAL A 37 3.27 1.65 -5.31
CA VAL A 37 3.34 0.24 -4.88
C VAL A 37 4.14 -0.58 -5.89
N GLN A 38 3.95 -0.34 -7.19
CA GLN A 38 4.65 -1.08 -8.25
C GLN A 38 6.13 -0.68 -8.35
N CYS A 39 6.43 0.62 -8.37
CA CYS A 39 7.75 1.13 -8.79
C CYS A 39 8.70 1.49 -7.63
N CYS A 40 8.19 1.83 -6.45
CA CYS A 40 9.04 2.31 -5.36
C CYS A 40 9.66 1.14 -4.58
N SER A 41 10.99 0.97 -4.64
CA SER A 41 11.71 -0.02 -3.83
C SER A 41 11.50 0.17 -2.33
N ASP A 42 11.42 1.44 -1.91
CA ASP A 42 11.44 1.84 -0.50
C ASP A 42 10.05 1.74 0.14
N PHE A 43 9.03 1.26 -0.58
CA PHE A 43 7.67 1.15 -0.06
C PHE A 43 7.59 0.34 1.25
N GLY A 44 8.43 -0.67 1.38
CA GLY A 44 8.53 -1.48 2.60
C GLY A 44 9.02 -0.71 3.83
N GLU A 45 9.65 0.45 3.67
CA GLU A 45 10.13 1.27 4.78
C GLU A 45 9.04 2.10 5.46
N LEU A 46 7.81 2.13 4.92
CA LEU A 46 6.69 2.82 5.55
C LEU A 46 6.43 2.28 6.98
N PRO A 47 6.25 3.15 7.98
CA PRO A 47 5.70 2.75 9.28
C PRO A 47 4.32 2.10 9.12
N LEU A 48 3.97 1.19 10.02
CA LEU A 48 2.66 0.52 10.00
C LEU A 48 1.52 1.55 10.01
N GLU A 49 1.62 2.57 10.84
CA GLU A 49 0.60 3.61 11.02
C GLU A 49 0.44 4.44 9.74
N ALA A 50 1.54 4.67 9.01
CA ALA A 50 1.50 5.37 7.74
C ALA A 50 0.80 4.51 6.67
N LEU A 51 1.17 3.22 6.58
CA LEU A 51 0.51 2.28 5.66
C LEU A 51 -0.99 2.19 5.94
N GLN A 52 -1.39 1.99 7.21
CA GLN A 52 -2.79 1.95 7.62
C GLN A 52 -3.54 3.22 7.21
N LYS A 53 -2.95 4.40 7.43
CA LYS A 53 -3.53 5.66 6.99
C LYS A 53 -3.74 5.75 5.48
N PHE A 54 -2.88 5.14 4.67
CA PHE A 54 -3.11 5.07 3.23
C PHE A 54 -4.24 4.08 2.90
N LEU A 55 -4.22 2.89 3.50
CA LEU A 55 -5.22 1.85 3.24
C LEU A 55 -6.65 2.25 3.69
N GLU A 56 -6.77 3.10 4.70
CA GLU A 56 -8.03 3.67 5.17
C GLU A 56 -8.64 4.69 4.19
N GLN A 57 -7.85 5.27 3.26
CA GLN A 57 -8.37 6.29 2.36
C GLN A 57 -9.39 5.75 1.38
N LYS A 58 -10.63 6.21 1.51
CA LYS A 58 -11.71 5.89 0.56
C LYS A 58 -11.43 6.39 -0.88
N SER A 59 -10.62 7.43 -1.01
CA SER A 59 -10.25 8.04 -2.30
C SER A 59 -8.90 7.54 -2.82
N LEU A 60 -8.39 6.41 -2.31
CA LEU A 60 -7.15 5.83 -2.82
C LEU A 60 -7.33 5.48 -4.31
N ASN A 61 -6.47 6.03 -5.17
CA ASN A 61 -6.58 5.83 -6.60
C ASN A 61 -5.98 4.47 -6.99
N ILE A 62 -6.82 3.43 -6.96
CA ILE A 62 -6.45 2.05 -7.26
C ILE A 62 -7.42 1.41 -8.25
N SER A 63 -6.89 0.58 -9.14
CA SER A 63 -7.68 -0.21 -10.10
C SER A 63 -8.49 -1.35 -9.43
N GLY A 64 -8.17 -1.68 -8.18
CA GLY A 64 -8.96 -2.57 -7.33
C GLY A 64 -8.17 -3.17 -6.16
N GLU A 65 -8.80 -4.10 -5.46
CA GLU A 65 -8.28 -4.76 -4.24
C GLU A 65 -6.95 -5.49 -4.45
N ARG A 66 -6.55 -5.79 -5.69
CA ARG A 66 -5.23 -6.37 -5.99
C ARG A 66 -4.10 -5.43 -5.61
N THR A 67 -4.27 -4.12 -5.79
CA THR A 67 -3.24 -3.13 -5.42
C THR A 67 -3.06 -3.06 -3.91
N VAL A 68 -4.15 -3.14 -3.14
CA VAL A 68 -4.08 -3.22 -1.67
C VAL A 68 -3.35 -4.49 -1.23
N TRP A 69 -3.70 -5.64 -1.82
CA TRP A 69 -2.98 -6.88 -1.55
C TRP A 69 -1.48 -6.78 -1.87
N SER A 70 -1.13 -6.24 -3.03
CA SER A 70 0.28 -6.01 -3.42
C SER A 70 1.01 -5.08 -2.46
N ALA A 71 0.35 -4.04 -1.94
CA ALA A 71 0.93 -3.17 -0.93
C ALA A 71 1.22 -3.92 0.38
N ILE A 72 0.25 -4.72 0.86
CA ILE A 72 0.39 -5.53 2.09
C ILE A 72 1.53 -6.55 1.94
N VAL A 73 1.57 -7.27 0.81
CA VAL A 73 2.63 -8.24 0.52
C VAL A 73 3.99 -7.56 0.47
N LYS A 74 4.14 -6.50 -0.33
CA LYS A 74 5.42 -5.79 -0.47
C LYS A 74 5.92 -5.23 0.87
N TRP A 75 5.02 -4.71 1.68
CA TRP A 75 5.36 -4.22 3.02
C TRP A 75 5.75 -5.36 3.98
N THR A 76 5.06 -6.50 3.90
CA THR A 76 5.35 -7.66 4.75
C THR A 76 6.67 -8.32 4.38
N GLU A 77 6.96 -8.49 3.08
CA GLU A 77 8.18 -9.12 2.56
C GLU A 77 9.45 -8.33 2.90
N PHE A 78 9.34 -7.03 3.20
CA PHE A 78 10.47 -6.22 3.66
C PHE A 78 10.96 -6.59 5.07
N GLY A 79 10.10 -7.20 5.90
CA GLY A 79 10.42 -7.63 7.27
C GLY A 79 9.49 -8.75 7.73
N PRO A 80 9.57 -9.95 7.12
CA PRO A 80 8.54 -10.97 7.26
C PRO A 80 8.40 -11.50 8.68
N HIS A 81 9.50 -11.60 9.44
CA HIS A 81 9.50 -12.11 10.81
C HIS A 81 8.69 -11.20 11.75
N GLU A 82 8.83 -9.89 11.61
CA GLU A 82 8.17 -8.89 12.44
C GLU A 82 6.80 -8.48 11.92
N ARG A 83 6.43 -8.82 10.68
CA ARG A 83 5.26 -8.25 10.02
C ARG A 83 4.18 -9.24 9.64
N VAL A 84 4.50 -10.54 9.50
CA VAL A 84 3.51 -11.54 9.07
C VAL A 84 2.30 -11.62 10.01
N HIS A 85 2.51 -11.44 11.31
CA HIS A 85 1.44 -11.47 12.31
C HIS A 85 0.52 -10.23 12.26
N LEU A 86 0.92 -9.17 11.57
CA LEU A 86 0.15 -7.93 11.37
C LEU A 86 -0.71 -7.98 10.11
N VAL A 87 -0.48 -8.92 9.20
CA VAL A 87 -1.26 -9.08 7.95
C VAL A 87 -2.77 -9.19 8.22
N PRO A 88 -3.25 -9.97 9.21
CA PRO A 88 -4.69 -10.03 9.50
C PRO A 88 -5.30 -8.67 9.87
N GLU A 89 -4.52 -7.77 10.49
CA GLU A 89 -4.97 -6.42 10.79
C GLU A 89 -5.08 -5.56 9.52
N LEU A 90 -4.09 -5.65 8.63
CA LEU A 90 -4.08 -4.92 7.36
C LEU A 90 -5.18 -5.38 6.40
N LEU A 91 -5.54 -6.67 6.42
CA LEU A 91 -6.61 -7.23 5.59
C LEU A 91 -7.99 -6.64 5.90
N LYS A 92 -8.20 -6.01 7.07
CA LYS A 92 -9.46 -5.33 7.42
C LYS A 92 -9.79 -4.17 6.46
N TRP A 93 -8.77 -3.61 5.82
CA TRP A 93 -8.93 -2.52 4.84
C TRP A 93 -9.25 -3.02 3.43
N MET A 94 -9.22 -4.34 3.21
CA MET A 94 -9.60 -4.94 1.93
C MET A 94 -11.06 -5.35 1.92
N ASN A 95 -11.75 -5.11 0.81
CA ASN A 95 -13.02 -5.77 0.57
C ASN A 95 -12.79 -7.19 0.02
N LEU A 96 -12.56 -8.12 0.95
CA LEU A 96 -12.29 -9.54 0.67
C LEU A 96 -13.41 -10.21 -0.15
N ARG A 97 -14.66 -9.77 -0.02
CA ARG A 97 -15.80 -10.31 -0.79
C ARG A 97 -15.65 -10.00 -2.29
N THR A 98 -15.27 -8.78 -2.64
CA THR A 98 -14.97 -8.41 -4.03
C THR A 98 -13.72 -9.12 -4.52
N TRP A 99 -12.66 -9.14 -3.72
CA TRP A 99 -11.39 -9.75 -4.10
C TRP A 99 -11.52 -11.25 -4.40
N MET A 100 -12.13 -12.02 -3.49
CA MET A 100 -12.33 -13.46 -3.66
C MET A 100 -13.18 -13.81 -4.89
N ARG A 101 -14.19 -13.00 -5.25
CA ARG A 101 -14.96 -13.23 -6.49
C ARG A 101 -14.10 -13.06 -7.75
N HIS A 102 -13.24 -12.04 -7.79
CA HIS A 102 -12.35 -11.81 -8.93
C HIS A 102 -11.27 -12.89 -9.00
N TRP A 103 -10.68 -13.25 -7.86
CA TRP A 103 -9.69 -14.33 -7.76
C TRP A 103 -10.30 -15.67 -8.16
N TRP A 104 -11.47 -16.03 -7.65
CA TRP A 104 -12.17 -17.27 -7.99
C TRP A 104 -12.48 -17.38 -9.48
N LYS A 105 -12.99 -16.30 -10.10
CA LYS A 105 -13.21 -16.25 -11.56
C LYS A 105 -11.91 -16.49 -12.35
N LYS A 106 -10.79 -15.97 -11.87
CA LYS A 106 -9.49 -16.14 -12.53
C LYS A 106 -8.93 -17.54 -12.29
N PHE A 107 -9.07 -18.07 -11.07
CA PHE A 107 -8.67 -19.43 -10.69
C PHE A 107 -9.43 -20.47 -11.52
N CYS A 108 -10.76 -20.38 -11.63
CA CYS A 108 -11.57 -21.26 -12.48
C CYS A 108 -11.15 -21.25 -13.96
N ARG A 109 -10.76 -20.09 -14.50
CA ARG A 109 -10.26 -19.96 -15.89
C ARG A 109 -8.87 -20.56 -16.09
N THR A 110 -8.10 -20.79 -15.03
CA THR A 110 -6.74 -21.34 -15.10
C THR A 110 -6.76 -22.87 -14.98
N LEU A 111 -7.91 -23.46 -14.65
CA LEU A 111 -8.14 -24.90 -14.52
C LEU A 111 -8.94 -25.51 -15.68
N GLN A 112 -9.22 -24.72 -16.71
CA GLN A 112 -9.78 -25.14 -18.01
C GLN A 112 -8.69 -25.03 -19.07
#